data_AF-A0A259Q3W9-F1
#
_entry.id   AF-A0A259Q3W9-F1
#
_cell.length_a   1.000
_cell.length_b   1.000
_cell.length_c   1.000
_cell.angle_alpha   90.00
_cell.angle_beta   90.00
_cell.angle_gamma   90.00
#
_symmetry.space_group_name_H-M   'P 1'
#
loop_
_entity.id
_entity.type
_entity.pdbx_description
1 polymer ?
#
loop_
_entity_poly.entity_id
_entity_poly.type
_entity_poly.pdbx_seq_one_letter_code
_entity_poly.pdbx_strand_id
1 'polypeptide(L)'
;MSYIQSSMTDGSTDIKVQGPKAGAVYALNLKGGQTDSAGAAINSDWVPVDMAPPAALVGQDLAAADALGNQAHADKIANPDNLKFSEKLRTLFIGEDSGMHVNNFLWAYNVDSKQLARILSCPAGAESTGLQGVDDVGGWTYILSNFQHPGDWETPLHDIVKPTLDPLVRSNYKDRFGAAVGYLTGLPQTAKI
;
A
#
# COMPACT_ATOMS: atom_id res chain seq x y z
N MET A 1 8.15 -1.09 -1.96
CA MET A 1 8.96 -1.80 -0.94
C MET A 1 8.14 -1.79 0.33
N SER A 2 7.59 -2.95 0.72
CA SER A 2 6.67 -3.07 1.85
C SER A 2 7.39 -2.79 3.18
N TYR A 3 8.30 -3.66 3.62
CA TYR A 3 9.18 -3.39 4.77
C TYR A 3 10.56 -2.97 4.28
N ILE A 4 11.08 -1.85 4.79
CA ILE A 4 12.51 -1.56 4.65
C ILE A 4 13.21 -2.13 5.89
N GLN A 5 13.86 -3.26 5.69
CA GLN A 5 14.55 -4.01 6.74
C GLN A 5 16.02 -3.59 6.84
N SER A 6 16.67 -3.98 7.94
CA SER A 6 18.08 -3.62 8.21
C SER A 6 19.02 -3.97 7.07
N SER A 7 18.85 -5.14 6.44
CA SER A 7 19.64 -5.61 5.29
C SER A 7 19.57 -4.71 4.05
N MET A 8 18.55 -3.85 3.97
CA MET A 8 18.37 -2.87 2.89
C MET A 8 18.97 -1.50 3.22
N THR A 9 19.43 -1.30 4.46
CA THR A 9 19.91 -0.01 4.98
C THR A 9 21.36 -0.07 5.49
N ASP A 10 21.84 -1.25 5.87
CA ASP A 10 23.17 -1.48 6.44
C ASP A 10 24.28 -1.69 5.38
N GLY A 11 23.89 -1.75 4.11
CA GLY A 11 24.80 -1.93 2.98
C GLY A 11 25.30 -3.37 2.78
N SER A 12 24.72 -4.35 3.47
CA SER A 12 25.05 -5.78 3.35
C SER A 12 24.54 -6.43 2.06
N THR A 13 23.59 -5.79 1.37
CA THR A 13 23.00 -6.26 0.11
C THR A 13 23.17 -5.24 -1.02
N ASP A 14 22.82 -5.65 -2.24
CA ASP A 14 22.81 -4.78 -3.42
C ASP A 14 21.69 -3.72 -3.37
N ILE A 15 20.68 -3.91 -2.51
CA ILE A 15 19.62 -2.93 -2.30
C ILE A 15 19.97 -2.02 -1.14
N LYS A 16 20.09 -0.72 -1.42
CA LYS A 16 20.49 0.31 -0.45
C LYS A 16 19.50 1.47 -0.49
N VAL A 17 18.68 1.58 0.56
CA VAL A 17 17.68 2.64 0.75
C VAL A 17 17.78 3.21 2.17
N GLN A 18 17.10 4.33 2.44
CA GLN A 18 17.26 5.07 3.70
C GLN A 18 16.21 4.75 4.80
N GLY A 19 15.18 3.96 4.49
CA GLY A 19 13.99 3.80 5.35
C GLY A 19 12.78 4.61 4.84
N PRO A 20 11.68 4.69 5.62
CA PRO A 20 11.47 4.15 6.98
C PRO A 20 11.06 2.67 7.00
N LYS A 21 10.95 2.05 8.19
CA LYS A 21 10.49 0.65 8.33
C LYS A 21 9.07 0.46 7.76
N ALA A 22 8.22 1.48 7.90
CA ALA A 22 6.89 1.59 7.28
C ALA A 22 6.92 1.54 5.73
N GLY A 23 8.09 1.60 5.10
CA GLY A 23 8.26 1.39 3.68
C GLY A 23 7.87 2.58 2.81
N ALA A 24 7.84 2.31 1.50
CA ALA A 24 7.50 3.29 0.48
C ALA A 24 7.14 2.63 -0.85
N VAL A 25 6.36 3.33 -1.68
CA VAL A 25 6.20 2.99 -3.11
C VAL A 25 7.22 3.77 -3.92
N TYR A 26 8.11 3.06 -4.61
CA TYR A 26 9.16 3.66 -5.44
C TYR A 26 8.68 3.82 -6.88
N ALA A 27 8.93 4.98 -7.48
CA ALA A 27 8.80 5.19 -8.91
C ALA A 27 10.18 5.01 -9.57
N LEU A 28 10.22 4.32 -10.70
CA LEU A 28 11.44 4.10 -11.47
C LEU A 28 11.39 4.99 -12.72
N ASN A 29 12.45 5.76 -12.95
CA ASN A 29 12.59 6.52 -14.19
C ASN A 29 13.11 5.60 -15.29
N LEU A 30 12.36 5.46 -16.37
CA LEU A 30 12.68 4.58 -17.49
C LEU A 30 13.26 5.40 -18.66
N LYS A 31 14.35 4.92 -19.26
CA LYS A 31 15.00 5.55 -20.42
C LYS A 31 15.51 4.51 -21.40
N GLY A 32 15.52 4.87 -22.69
CA GLY A 32 16.20 4.11 -23.73
C GLY A 32 17.70 4.39 -23.81
N GLY A 33 18.39 3.69 -24.70
CA GLY A 33 19.80 3.94 -25.03
C GLY A 33 20.80 3.63 -23.90
N GLN A 34 20.43 2.77 -22.96
CA GLN A 34 21.32 2.32 -21.89
C GLN A 34 22.28 1.22 -22.39
N THR A 35 23.40 1.06 -21.70
CA THR A 35 24.36 -0.03 -21.94
C THR A 35 24.45 -0.94 -20.71
N ASP A 36 24.74 -2.22 -20.92
CA ASP A 36 25.02 -3.15 -19.83
C ASP A 36 26.42 -2.92 -19.23
N SER A 37 26.78 -3.74 -18.23
CA SER A 37 28.08 -3.67 -17.55
C SER A 37 29.28 -4.06 -18.44
N ALA A 38 29.05 -4.66 -19.61
CA ALA A 38 30.08 -4.96 -20.61
C ALA A 38 30.17 -3.88 -21.71
N GLY A 39 29.33 -2.84 -21.64
CA GLY A 39 29.28 -1.76 -22.62
C GLY A 39 28.44 -2.07 -23.86
N ALA A 40 27.71 -3.19 -23.89
CA ALA A 40 26.81 -3.51 -24.98
C ALA A 40 25.48 -2.74 -24.84
N ALA A 41 24.92 -2.29 -25.96
CA ALA A 41 23.64 -1.58 -25.95
C ALA A 41 22.49 -2.50 -25.52
N ILE A 42 21.64 -2.01 -24.61
CA ILE A 42 20.40 -2.67 -24.22
C ILE A 42 19.31 -2.25 -25.20
N ASN A 43 18.77 -3.20 -25.98
CA ASN A 43 17.73 -2.94 -26.97
C ASN A 43 16.34 -2.77 -26.30
N SER A 44 16.16 -1.70 -25.54
CA SER A 44 14.90 -1.36 -24.86
C SER A 44 14.80 0.16 -24.66
N ASP A 45 13.60 0.71 -24.86
CA ASP A 45 13.27 2.10 -24.50
C ASP A 45 12.94 2.25 -23.00
N TRP A 46 12.84 1.15 -22.27
CA TRP A 46 12.26 1.06 -20.94
C TRP A 46 13.23 0.49 -19.92
N VAL A 47 14.46 1.01 -19.87
CA VAL A 47 15.45 0.59 -18.88
C VAL A 47 15.35 1.48 -17.64
N PRO A 48 15.15 0.93 -16.43
CA PRO A 48 15.18 1.73 -15.21
C PRO A 48 16.59 2.24 -14.94
N VAL A 49 16.75 3.55 -14.80
CA VAL A 49 18.06 4.19 -14.59
C VAL A 49 18.24 4.73 -13.17
N ASP A 50 17.13 5.03 -12.50
CA ASP A 50 17.09 5.44 -11.11
C ASP A 50 15.70 5.18 -10.52
N MET A 51 15.62 5.22 -9.19
CA MET A 51 14.35 5.09 -8.47
C MET A 51 14.25 6.13 -7.36
N ALA A 52 13.06 6.70 -7.19
CA ALA A 52 12.74 7.60 -6.08
C ALA A 52 11.26 7.45 -5.70
N PRO A 53 10.92 7.43 -4.40
CA PRO A 53 9.52 7.43 -4.00
C PRO A 53 8.93 8.85 -4.14
N PRO A 54 7.71 9.01 -4.69
CA PRO A 54 6.97 10.24 -4.50
C PRO A 54 6.81 10.53 -3.01
N ALA A 55 6.96 11.79 -2.59
CA ALA A 55 7.01 12.14 -1.16
C ALA A 55 5.75 11.71 -0.37
N ALA A 56 4.57 11.74 -1.01
CA ALA A 56 3.32 11.27 -0.42
C ALA A 56 3.27 9.75 -0.22
N LEU A 57 4.10 8.99 -0.94
CA LEU A 57 4.17 7.53 -0.91
C LEU A 57 5.36 7.00 -0.11
N VAL A 58 5.88 7.82 0.80
CA VAL A 58 6.82 7.40 1.84
C VAL A 58 6.04 7.29 3.13
N GLY A 59 6.09 6.12 3.77
CA GLY A 59 5.50 5.91 5.08
C GLY A 59 6.18 6.76 6.16
N GLN A 60 5.76 6.59 7.40
CA GLN A 60 6.40 7.27 8.52
C GLN A 60 6.32 6.42 9.77
N ASP A 61 7.49 6.05 10.30
CA ASP A 61 7.58 5.41 11.61
C ASP A 61 7.24 6.42 12.71
N LEU A 62 6.52 5.97 13.74
CA LEU A 62 6.32 6.72 14.97
C LEU A 62 7.46 6.42 15.94
N ALA A 63 7.85 7.43 16.73
CA ALA A 63 8.88 7.27 17.76
C ALA A 63 8.43 6.33 18.90
N ALA A 64 7.12 6.25 19.13
CA ALA A 64 6.47 5.32 20.05
C ALA A 64 5.10 4.95 19.48
N ALA A 65 4.57 3.80 19.87
CA ALA A 65 3.24 3.38 19.44
C ALA A 65 2.17 4.40 19.89
N ASP A 66 1.17 4.64 19.05
CA ASP A 66 0.07 5.55 19.39
C ASP A 66 -0.94 4.93 20.37
N ALA A 67 -2.02 5.65 20.67
CA ALA A 67 -3.04 5.22 21.62
C ALA A 67 -3.81 3.95 21.20
N LEU A 68 -3.73 3.53 19.94
CA LEU A 68 -4.32 2.29 19.43
C LEU A 68 -3.29 1.16 19.31
N GLY A 69 -2.00 1.52 19.28
CA GLY A 69 -0.88 0.58 19.11
C GLY A 69 -0.14 0.75 17.78
N ASN A 70 -0.57 1.64 16.88
CA ASN A 70 0.10 1.83 15.60
C ASN A 70 1.55 2.25 15.81
N GLN A 71 2.46 1.65 15.05
CA GLN A 71 3.88 1.98 14.99
C GLN A 71 4.23 2.86 13.78
N ALA A 72 3.32 2.96 12.81
CA ALA A 72 3.40 3.90 11.69
C ALA A 72 2.29 4.96 11.80
N HIS A 73 2.54 6.14 11.21
CA HIS A 73 1.60 7.25 11.26
C HIS A 73 0.34 6.94 10.44
N ALA A 74 -0.82 6.86 11.10
CA ALA A 74 -2.07 6.41 10.47
C ALA A 74 -2.42 7.15 9.17
N ASP A 75 -2.19 8.47 9.08
CA ASP A 75 -2.49 9.28 7.87
C ASP A 75 -1.47 9.16 6.72
N LYS A 76 -0.58 8.18 6.78
CA LYS A 76 0.38 7.85 5.73
C LYS A 76 0.28 6.37 5.41
N ILE A 77 0.81 5.97 4.26
CA ILE A 77 0.90 4.55 3.94
C ILE A 77 1.85 3.83 4.91
N ALA A 78 1.58 2.56 5.20
CA ALA A 78 2.51 1.65 5.86
C ALA A 78 2.52 0.29 5.16
N ASN A 79 3.70 -0.25 4.93
CA ASN A 79 3.95 -1.55 4.32
C ASN A 79 3.08 -1.80 3.07
N PRO A 80 3.17 -0.91 2.06
CA PRO A 80 2.40 -1.06 0.84
C PRO A 80 2.80 -2.34 0.12
N ASP A 81 1.80 -3.16 -0.20
CA ASP A 81 1.99 -4.46 -0.87
C ASP A 81 1.32 -4.43 -2.25
N ASN A 82 -0.01 -4.35 -2.27
CA ASN A 82 -0.79 -4.42 -3.49
C ASN A 82 -0.84 -3.07 -4.22
N LEU A 83 -0.51 -3.08 -5.52
CA LEU A 83 -0.55 -1.88 -6.37
C LEU A 83 -1.41 -2.11 -7.60
N LYS A 84 -2.26 -1.13 -7.92
CA LYS A 84 -3.02 -1.11 -9.18
C LYS A 84 -3.16 0.30 -9.71
N PHE A 85 -2.73 0.51 -10.94
CA PHE A 85 -2.86 1.80 -11.61
C PHE A 85 -4.08 1.85 -12.52
N SER A 86 -4.88 2.91 -12.41
CA SER A 86 -5.89 3.29 -13.40
C SER A 86 -5.33 4.44 -14.23
N GLU A 87 -5.14 4.18 -15.53
CA GLU A 87 -4.71 5.20 -16.48
C GLU A 87 -5.77 6.28 -16.63
N LYS A 88 -7.05 5.89 -16.72
CA LYS A 88 -8.16 6.83 -16.89
C LYS A 88 -8.30 7.79 -15.71
N LEU A 89 -8.17 7.28 -14.49
CA LEU A 89 -8.27 8.10 -13.28
C LEU A 89 -6.95 8.78 -12.92
N ARG A 90 -5.86 8.47 -13.63
CA ARG A 90 -4.51 8.92 -13.27
C ARG A 90 -4.19 8.58 -11.80
N THR A 91 -4.64 7.42 -11.34
CA THR A 91 -4.66 7.10 -9.90
C THR A 91 -4.03 5.74 -9.65
N LEU A 92 -3.04 5.72 -8.75
CA LEU A 92 -2.45 4.52 -8.19
C LEU A 92 -3.20 4.14 -6.92
N PHE A 93 -3.83 2.98 -6.91
CA PHE A 93 -4.39 2.38 -5.72
C PHE A 93 -3.35 1.52 -5.01
N ILE A 94 -3.33 1.59 -3.68
CA ILE A 94 -2.28 1.01 -2.84
C ILE A 94 -2.94 0.32 -1.64
N GLY A 95 -2.90 -1.01 -1.60
CA GLY A 95 -3.32 -1.81 -0.46
C GLY A 95 -2.15 -2.07 0.49
N GLU A 96 -2.40 -2.00 1.79
CA GLU A 96 -1.41 -2.29 2.82
C GLU A 96 -1.49 -3.74 3.31
N ASP A 97 -0.31 -4.32 3.56
CA ASP A 97 -0.10 -5.52 4.40
C ASP A 97 0.93 -5.18 5.49
N SER A 98 0.46 -4.43 6.49
CA SER A 98 1.24 -3.83 7.54
C SER A 98 1.05 -4.51 8.88
N GLY A 99 2.18 -4.85 9.51
CA GLY A 99 2.37 -5.13 10.92
C GLY A 99 2.85 -3.88 11.68
N MET A 100 2.55 -2.69 11.16
CA MET A 100 2.81 -1.41 11.83
C MET A 100 1.52 -0.58 12.00
N HIS A 101 0.47 -0.87 11.24
CA HIS A 101 -0.89 -0.38 11.51
C HIS A 101 -1.74 -1.48 12.16
N VAL A 102 -2.54 -1.11 13.15
CA VAL A 102 -3.50 -1.97 13.84
C VAL A 102 -4.59 -2.48 12.90
N ASN A 103 -4.92 -1.70 11.87
CA ASN A 103 -5.78 -2.10 10.78
C ASN A 103 -5.21 -1.52 9.48
N ASN A 104 -5.20 -2.31 8.41
CA ASN A 104 -4.67 -1.87 7.13
C ASN A 104 -5.66 -1.02 6.33
N PHE A 105 -5.11 -0.24 5.41
CA PHE A 105 -5.88 0.68 4.58
C PHE A 105 -5.74 0.39 3.08
N LEU A 106 -6.71 0.88 2.32
CA LEU A 106 -6.58 1.09 0.88
C LEU A 106 -6.48 2.59 0.61
N TRP A 107 -5.48 2.96 -0.17
CA TRP A 107 -5.21 4.34 -0.55
C TRP A 107 -5.41 4.57 -2.05
N ALA A 108 -5.74 5.81 -2.41
CA ALA A 108 -5.77 6.32 -3.77
C ALA A 108 -4.80 7.50 -3.88
N TYR A 109 -3.80 7.37 -4.75
CA TYR A 109 -2.84 8.41 -5.06
C TYR A 109 -2.99 8.89 -6.49
N ASN A 110 -3.43 10.13 -6.69
CA ASN A 110 -3.48 10.71 -8.03
C ASN A 110 -2.07 11.17 -8.44
N VAL A 111 -1.56 10.62 -9.54
CA VAL A 111 -0.18 10.84 -9.95
C VAL A 111 0.05 12.21 -10.59
N ASP A 112 -0.99 12.94 -10.95
CA ASP A 112 -0.86 14.28 -11.54
C ASP A 112 -0.97 15.35 -10.44
N SER A 113 -2.01 15.29 -9.59
CA SER A 113 -2.19 16.21 -8.47
C SER A 113 -1.32 15.90 -7.25
N LYS A 114 -0.71 14.71 -7.21
CA LYS A 114 0.10 14.20 -6.10
C LYS A 114 -0.67 14.07 -4.78
N GLN A 115 -2.00 14.05 -4.83
CA GLN A 115 -2.84 13.88 -3.65
C GLN A 115 -2.97 12.40 -3.29
N LEU A 116 -2.82 12.09 -2.00
CA LEU A 116 -3.07 10.78 -1.41
C LEU A 116 -4.35 10.85 -0.55
N ALA A 117 -5.26 9.91 -0.73
CA ALA A 117 -6.47 9.79 0.06
C ALA A 117 -6.67 8.35 0.55
N ARG A 118 -7.07 8.18 1.81
CA ARG A 118 -7.55 6.90 2.34
C ARG A 118 -8.97 6.67 1.83
N ILE A 119 -9.23 5.52 1.21
CA ILE A 119 -10.54 5.21 0.61
C ILE A 119 -11.25 4.01 1.23
N LEU A 120 -10.53 3.17 1.98
CA LEU A 120 -11.11 2.07 2.75
C LEU A 120 -10.21 1.74 3.95
N SER A 121 -10.83 1.30 5.05
CA SER A 121 -10.18 0.73 6.22
C SER A 121 -10.64 -0.71 6.40
N CYS A 122 -9.69 -1.64 6.52
CA CYS A 122 -9.99 -3.04 6.82
C CYS A 122 -10.29 -3.23 8.32
N PRO A 123 -10.88 -4.38 8.73
CA PRO A 123 -10.92 -4.78 10.13
C PRO A 123 -9.51 -4.85 10.74
N ALA A 124 -9.40 -4.71 12.07
CA ALA A 124 -8.12 -4.83 12.75
C ALA A 124 -7.48 -6.22 12.58
N GLY A 125 -6.16 -6.26 12.43
CA GLY A 125 -5.39 -7.48 12.13
C GLY A 125 -5.60 -8.04 10.71
N ALA A 126 -6.36 -7.37 9.85
CA ALA A 126 -6.53 -7.76 8.44
C ALA A 126 -5.56 -6.96 7.54
N GLU A 127 -5.22 -7.51 6.37
CA GLU A 127 -4.59 -6.79 5.26
C GLU A 127 -5.62 -6.28 4.24
N SER A 128 -5.25 -5.30 3.41
CA SER A 128 -6.03 -4.89 2.23
C SER A 128 -5.48 -5.56 0.97
N THR A 129 -6.24 -6.48 0.38
CA THR A 129 -5.80 -7.31 -0.76
C THR A 129 -6.81 -7.33 -1.90
N GLY A 130 -6.56 -8.19 -2.90
CA GLY A 130 -7.46 -8.45 -4.04
C GLY A 130 -7.77 -7.22 -4.89
N LEU A 131 -6.86 -6.25 -4.87
CA LEU A 131 -7.04 -4.93 -5.45
C LEU A 131 -7.16 -5.01 -6.98
N GLN A 132 -8.31 -4.56 -7.51
CA GLN A 132 -8.51 -4.35 -8.93
C GLN A 132 -9.18 -3.01 -9.18
N GLY A 133 -8.63 -2.22 -10.08
CA GLY A 133 -9.28 -1.07 -10.70
C GLY A 133 -9.78 -1.53 -12.06
N VAL A 134 -11.09 -1.51 -12.25
CA VAL A 134 -11.73 -1.82 -13.52
C VAL A 134 -12.41 -0.56 -14.01
N ASP A 135 -11.86 -0.01 -15.10
CA ASP A 135 -12.36 1.19 -15.73
C ASP A 135 -13.49 0.85 -16.73
N ASP A 136 -14.53 1.67 -16.77
CA ASP A 136 -15.57 1.71 -17.81
C ASP A 136 -16.40 0.43 -18.04
N VAL A 137 -16.73 -0.30 -16.98
CA VAL A 137 -17.73 -1.37 -17.08
C VAL A 137 -19.13 -0.75 -17.01
N GLY A 138 -19.81 -0.67 -18.16
CA GLY A 138 -21.15 -0.08 -18.25
C GLY A 138 -21.18 1.43 -17.93
N GLY A 139 -20.07 2.13 -18.13
CA GLY A 139 -19.93 3.56 -17.80
C GLY A 139 -19.53 3.86 -16.35
N TRP A 140 -19.19 2.83 -15.57
CA TRP A 140 -18.76 2.95 -14.18
C TRP A 140 -17.32 2.48 -13.98
N THR A 141 -16.63 3.09 -13.02
CA THR A 141 -15.36 2.59 -12.51
C THR A 141 -15.60 1.86 -11.19
N TYR A 142 -14.97 0.69 -11.06
CA TYR A 142 -15.03 -0.15 -9.87
C TYR A 142 -13.63 -0.34 -9.30
N ILE A 143 -13.49 -0.12 -8.00
CA ILE A 143 -12.28 -0.49 -7.26
C ILE A 143 -12.65 -1.70 -6.42
N LEU A 144 -12.36 -2.90 -6.91
CA LEU A 144 -12.57 -4.13 -6.16
C LEU A 144 -11.50 -4.24 -5.08
N SER A 145 -11.92 -4.67 -3.91
CA SER A 145 -11.07 -4.90 -2.76
C SER A 145 -11.67 -6.00 -1.89
N ASN A 146 -10.79 -6.73 -1.21
CA ASN A 146 -11.14 -7.59 -0.10
C ASN A 146 -10.11 -7.40 1.02
N PHE A 147 -10.38 -8.03 2.15
CA PHE A 147 -9.41 -8.17 3.22
C PHE A 147 -9.14 -9.65 3.50
N GLN A 148 -7.93 -9.99 3.94
CA GLN A 148 -7.60 -11.33 4.41
C GLN A 148 -7.39 -11.34 5.94
N HIS A 149 -7.59 -12.50 6.55
CA HIS A 149 -7.21 -12.85 7.92
C HIS A 149 -7.56 -11.81 9.01
N PRO A 150 -8.83 -11.33 9.12
CA PRO A 150 -9.18 -10.37 10.16
C PRO A 150 -8.94 -10.95 11.55
N GLY A 151 -8.34 -10.14 12.43
CA GLY A 151 -7.93 -10.58 13.76
C GLY A 151 -6.74 -11.54 13.78
N ASP A 152 -5.81 -11.40 12.82
CA ASP A 152 -4.47 -11.97 12.97
C ASP A 152 -3.66 -11.12 13.97
N TRP A 153 -3.88 -11.42 15.25
CA TRP A 153 -3.43 -10.58 16.34
C TRP A 153 -1.95 -10.76 16.67
N GLU A 154 -1.15 -9.75 16.36
CA GLU A 154 0.25 -9.64 16.78
C GLU A 154 0.44 -8.88 18.10
N THR A 155 1.42 -9.31 18.90
CA THR A 155 1.91 -8.61 20.10
C THR A 155 3.26 -7.94 19.79
N PRO A 156 3.48 -6.67 20.16
CA PRO A 156 2.59 -5.82 20.98
C PRO A 156 1.58 -4.98 20.19
N LEU A 157 1.57 -5.06 18.85
CA LEU A 157 0.81 -4.16 17.97
C LEU A 157 -0.68 -4.04 18.35
N HIS A 158 -1.33 -5.17 18.64
CA HIS A 158 -2.78 -5.22 18.87
C HIS A 158 -3.19 -5.29 20.34
N ASP A 159 -2.24 -5.28 21.29
CA ASP A 159 -2.52 -5.55 22.70
C ASP A 159 -3.58 -4.60 23.30
N ILE A 160 -3.62 -3.35 22.83
CA ILE A 160 -4.57 -2.32 23.28
C ILE A 160 -6.00 -2.62 22.78
N VAL A 161 -6.16 -2.94 21.50
CA VAL A 161 -7.48 -3.05 20.87
C VAL A 161 -8.08 -4.45 20.94
N LYS A 162 -7.23 -5.48 21.01
CA LYS A 162 -7.62 -6.89 20.94
C LYS A 162 -8.68 -7.29 21.98
N PRO A 163 -8.61 -6.90 23.26
CA PRO A 163 -9.65 -7.26 24.24
C PRO A 163 -11.04 -6.78 23.86
N THR A 164 -11.13 -5.65 23.14
CA THR A 164 -12.40 -5.07 22.69
C THR A 164 -12.83 -5.64 21.34
N LEU A 165 -11.89 -5.81 20.40
CA LEU A 165 -12.21 -6.14 19.00
C LEU A 165 -12.30 -7.64 18.72
N ASP A 166 -11.59 -8.51 19.44
CA ASP A 166 -11.60 -9.96 19.17
C ASP A 166 -13.01 -10.59 19.20
N PRO A 167 -13.87 -10.29 20.20
CA PRO A 167 -15.25 -10.82 20.20
C PRO A 167 -16.06 -10.37 18.97
N LEU A 168 -15.85 -9.13 18.51
CA LEU A 168 -16.54 -8.56 17.35
C LEU A 168 -16.04 -9.19 16.05
N VAL A 169 -14.73 -9.36 15.92
CA VAL A 169 -14.12 -10.00 14.75
C VAL A 169 -14.62 -11.45 14.63
N ARG A 170 -14.62 -12.21 15.72
CA ARG A 170 -15.09 -13.60 15.72
C ARG A 170 -16.56 -13.72 15.33
N SER A 171 -17.39 -12.82 15.86
CA SER A 171 -18.83 -12.77 15.55
C SER A 171 -19.10 -12.45 14.07
N ASN A 172 -18.38 -11.48 13.51
CA ASN A 172 -18.66 -10.99 12.15
C ASN A 172 -17.95 -11.77 11.04
N TYR A 173 -16.85 -12.47 11.34
CA TYR A 173 -15.98 -13.07 10.33
C TYR A 173 -15.72 -14.54 10.56
N LYS A 174 -16.77 -15.32 10.86
CA LYS A 174 -16.73 -16.79 10.97
C LYS A 174 -15.58 -17.27 11.86
N ASP A 175 -15.50 -16.72 13.08
CA ASP A 175 -14.41 -17.01 14.02
C ASP A 175 -13.00 -16.76 13.45
N ARG A 176 -12.84 -15.66 12.69
CA ARG A 176 -11.64 -15.23 11.94
C ARG A 176 -11.35 -15.99 10.64
N PHE A 177 -12.18 -16.96 10.26
CA PHE A 177 -12.06 -17.70 8.99
C PHE A 177 -12.94 -17.13 7.85
N GLY A 178 -13.51 -15.94 8.04
CA GLY A 178 -14.33 -15.24 7.05
C GLY A 178 -13.62 -13.99 6.50
N ALA A 179 -13.83 -13.72 5.23
CA ALA A 179 -13.43 -12.48 4.55
C ALA A 179 -14.64 -11.86 3.86
N ALA A 180 -14.57 -10.57 3.55
CA ALA A 180 -15.53 -9.91 2.67
C ALA A 180 -14.85 -9.52 1.35
N VAL A 181 -15.60 -9.65 0.26
CA VAL A 181 -15.19 -9.19 -1.08
C VAL A 181 -16.22 -8.16 -1.51
N GLY A 182 -15.75 -7.04 -2.05
CA GLY A 182 -16.63 -5.98 -2.51
C GLY A 182 -15.95 -5.04 -3.49
N TYR A 183 -16.62 -3.93 -3.75
CA TYR A 183 -16.07 -2.85 -4.55
C TYR A 183 -16.48 -1.49 -4.00
N LEU A 184 -15.60 -0.51 -4.18
CA LEU A 184 -15.94 0.89 -4.06
C LEU A 184 -16.44 1.37 -5.43
N THR A 185 -17.55 2.08 -5.43
CA THR A 185 -18.06 2.79 -6.60
C THR A 185 -17.99 4.28 -6.34
N GLY A 186 -17.65 5.04 -7.37
CA GLY A 186 -17.63 6.49 -7.32
C GLY A 186 -17.86 7.06 -8.71
N LEU A 187 -18.36 8.29 -8.76
CA LEU A 187 -18.28 9.12 -9.94
C LEU A 187 -17.01 9.95 -9.78
N PRO A 188 -15.89 9.59 -10.42
CA PRO A 188 -14.73 10.45 -10.37
C PRO A 188 -15.12 11.78 -10.98
N GLN A 189 -14.65 12.87 -10.39
CA GLN A 189 -14.62 14.15 -11.07
C GLN A 189 -13.59 14.03 -12.19
N THR A 190 -14.00 13.38 -13.28
CA THR A 190 -13.29 13.46 -14.54
C THR A 190 -13.37 14.93 -14.92
N ALA A 191 -12.22 15.60 -14.98
CA ALA A 191 -12.19 16.97 -15.46
C ALA A 191 -12.91 16.99 -16.82
N LYS A 192 -14.08 17.63 -16.86
CA LYS A 192 -14.77 17.91 -18.11
C LYS A 192 -14.30 19.29 -18.59
N ILE A 193 -13.86 19.25 -19.85
CA ILE A 193 -13.52 20.33 -20.79
C ILE A 193 -12.03 20.69 -20.77
#